data_AF-A0A2M7I0E5-F1
#
_entry.id   AF-A0A2M7I0E5-F1
#
_cell.length_a   1.000
_cell.length_b   1.000
_cell.length_c   1.000
_cell.angle_alpha   90.00
_cell.angle_beta   90.00
_cell.angle_gamma   90.00
#
_symmetry.space_group_name_H-M   'P 1'
#
loop_
_entity.id
_entity.type
_entity.pdbx_description
1 polymer ?
#
loop_
_entity_poly.entity_id
_entity_poly.type
_entity_poly.pdbx_seq_one_letter_code
_entity_poly.pdbx_strand_id
1 'polypeptide(L)'
;MLKKQLKLLDVYAISTGTILSGGFFLLPGLAAIQAGPAMILAYVIAAIAILPATFSMIELATAMPRAGGIYYFIDRSLGPMMGTIGGFGTWMALILKVAFALIGMGAYLEIFFPELPIVTIAICFALIIGA
;
A
#
# COMPACT_ATOMS: atom_id res chain seq x y z
N MET A 1 26.60 -4.47 -6.35
CA MET A 1 25.97 -3.85 -5.16
C MET A 1 25.63 -2.40 -5.50
N LEU A 2 24.38 -1.98 -5.29
CA LEU A 2 23.99 -0.57 -5.46
C LEU A 2 24.61 0.29 -4.35
N LYS A 3 24.98 1.54 -4.68
CA LYS A 3 25.45 2.51 -3.69
C LYS A 3 24.27 3.02 -2.87
N LYS A 4 24.37 3.00 -1.53
CA LYS A 4 23.38 3.64 -0.65
C LYS A 4 23.50 5.17 -0.79
N GLN A 5 22.62 5.78 -1.58
CA GLN A 5 22.62 7.23 -1.82
C GLN A 5 21.42 7.96 -1.21
N LEU A 6 20.39 7.23 -0.78
CA LEU A 6 19.19 7.83 -0.19
C LEU A 6 19.49 8.38 1.20
N LYS A 7 19.18 9.67 1.40
CA LYS A 7 19.20 10.36 2.70
C LYS A 7 17.84 10.21 3.38
N LEU A 8 17.76 10.65 4.64
CA LEU A 8 16.53 10.57 5.45
C LEU A 8 15.31 11.23 4.77
N LEU A 9 15.51 12.40 4.16
CA LEU A 9 14.43 13.09 3.45
C LEU A 9 13.95 12.33 2.22
N ASP A 10 14.87 11.70 1.47
CA ASP A 10 14.51 10.90 0.31
C ASP A 10 13.67 9.69 0.73
N VAL A 11 14.09 9.00 1.80
CA VAL A 11 13.36 7.87 2.36
C VAL A 11 11.99 8.30 2.89
N TYR A 12 11.91 9.43 3.59
CA TYR A 12 10.66 9.98 4.09
C TYR A 12 9.68 10.31 2.95
N ALA A 13 10.16 10.99 1.92
CA ALA A 13 9.34 11.36 0.76
C ALA A 13 8.81 10.13 0.01
N ILE A 14 9.65 9.12 -0.22
CA ILE A 14 9.23 7.86 -0.86
C ILE A 14 8.21 7.12 0.03
N SER A 15 8.46 7.03 1.33
CA SER A 15 7.60 6.29 2.26
C SER A 15 6.23 6.95 2.41
N THR A 16 6.20 8.26 2.61
CA THR A 16 4.93 9.02 2.72
C THR A 16 4.17 9.03 1.40
N GLY A 17 4.85 9.27 0.27
CA GLY A 17 4.22 9.25 -1.05
C GLY A 17 3.56 7.91 -1.39
N THR A 18 4.23 6.79 -1.08
CA THR A 18 3.70 5.44 -1.34
C THR A 18 2.51 5.07 -0.44
N ILE A 19 2.39 5.64 0.76
CA ILE A 19 1.25 5.47 1.66
C ILE A 19 0.06 6.32 1.20
N LEU A 20 0.29 7.61 0.93
CA LEU A 20 -0.77 8.54 0.51
C LEU A 20 -1.39 8.12 -0.83
N SER A 21 -0.58 7.62 -1.77
CA SER A 21 -1.06 7.15 -3.07
C SER A 21 -1.97 5.91 -2.99
N GLY A 22 -1.76 5.01 -2.02
CA GLY A 22 -2.30 3.64 -2.06
C GLY A 22 -3.80 3.49 -1.80
N GLY A 23 -4.48 4.53 -1.30
CA GLY A 23 -5.91 4.45 -0.98
C GLY A 23 -6.50 5.61 -0.19
N PHE A 24 -5.67 6.59 0.20
CA PHE A 24 -6.13 7.78 0.92
C PHE A 24 -7.14 8.60 0.12
N PHE A 25 -7.11 8.56 -1.20
CA PHE A 25 -8.03 9.35 -2.01
C PHE A 25 -9.43 8.71 -2.09
N LEU A 26 -9.52 7.37 -2.24
CA LEU A 26 -10.80 6.69 -2.41
C LEU A 26 -11.48 6.29 -1.08
N LEU A 27 -10.71 5.70 -0.16
CA LEU A 27 -11.27 5.04 1.04
C LEU A 27 -11.95 6.00 2.02
N PRO A 28 -11.47 7.25 2.25
CA PRO A 28 -12.18 8.19 3.10
C PRO A 28 -13.58 8.54 2.58
N GLY A 29 -13.78 8.60 1.26
CA GLY A 29 -15.11 8.82 0.67
C GLY A 29 -16.07 7.68 1.01
N LEU A 30 -15.62 6.43 0.82
CA LEU A 30 -16.41 5.25 1.19
C LEU A 30 -16.68 5.17 2.70
N ALA A 31 -15.67 5.49 3.52
CA ALA A 31 -15.79 5.53 4.97
C ALA A 31 -16.75 6.64 5.43
N ALA A 32 -16.74 7.80 4.78
CA ALA A 32 -17.66 8.90 5.07
C ALA A 32 -19.11 8.54 4.76
N ILE A 33 -19.36 7.78 3.68
CA ILE A 33 -20.71 7.31 3.35
C ILE A 33 -21.25 6.34 4.42
N GLN A 34 -20.39 5.47 4.97
CA GLN A 34 -20.81 4.48 5.98
C GLN A 34 -20.84 5.02 7.40
N ALA A 35 -19.83 5.79 7.81
CA ALA A 35 -19.64 6.24 9.19
C ALA A 35 -19.98 7.72 9.41
N GLY A 36 -20.14 8.50 8.34
CA GLY A 36 -20.40 9.95 8.43
C GLY A 36 -19.30 10.67 9.22
N PRO A 37 -19.67 11.63 10.09
CA PRO A 37 -18.70 12.35 10.95
C PRO A 37 -17.88 11.44 11.87
N ALA A 38 -18.38 10.24 12.20
CA ALA A 38 -17.67 9.27 13.03
C ALA A 38 -16.48 8.61 12.33
N MET A 39 -16.26 8.88 11.03
CA MET A 39 -15.09 8.37 10.30
C MET A 39 -13.76 8.70 10.99
N ILE A 40 -13.67 9.87 11.62
CA ILE A 40 -12.44 10.30 12.32
C ILE A 40 -12.13 9.33 13.46
N LEU A 41 -13.14 8.94 14.23
CA LEU A 41 -12.99 7.97 15.32
C LEU A 41 -12.61 6.59 14.77
N ALA A 42 -13.22 6.16 13.65
CA ALA A 42 -12.85 4.91 12.99
C ALA A 42 -11.38 4.88 12.56
N TYR A 43 -10.87 5.97 11.99
CA TYR A 43 -9.46 6.10 11.62
C TYR A 43 -8.53 6.12 12.83
N VAL A 44 -8.91 6.78 13.93
CA VAL A 44 -8.13 6.78 15.18
C VAL A 44 -8.03 5.36 15.76
N ILE A 45 -9.14 4.62 15.79
CA ILE A 45 -9.16 3.23 16.28
C ILE A 45 -8.28 2.35 15.38
N ALA A 46 -8.40 2.48 14.05
CA ALA A 46 -7.56 1.76 13.10
C ALA A 46 -6.06 2.09 13.26
N ALA A 47 -5.73 3.37 13.52
CA ALA A 47 -4.37 3.82 13.77
C ALA A 47 -3.79 3.19 15.05
N ILE A 48 -4.57 3.09 16.13
CA ILE A 48 -4.14 2.43 17.36
C ILE A 48 -3.92 0.93 17.11
N ALA A 49 -4.81 0.28 16.36
CA ALA A 49 -4.72 -1.14 16.07
C ALA A 49 -3.46 -1.53 15.27
N ILE A 50 -2.93 -0.64 14.42
CA ILE A 50 -1.73 -0.91 13.62
C ILE A 50 -0.40 -0.60 14.34
N LEU A 51 -0.41 0.13 15.47
CA LEU A 51 0.80 0.49 16.21
C LEU A 51 1.66 -0.72 16.62
N PRO A 52 1.10 -1.80 17.21
CA PRO A 52 1.91 -2.94 17.65
C PRO A 52 2.65 -3.61 16.48
N ALA A 53 1.97 -3.80 15.35
CA ALA A 53 2.58 -4.35 14.14
C ALA A 53 3.68 -3.43 13.59
N THR A 54 3.46 -2.11 13.64
CA THR A 54 4.43 -1.12 13.17
C THR A 54 5.69 -1.11 14.05
N PHE A 55 5.56 -1.16 15.37
CA PHE A 55 6.72 -1.23 16.27
C PHE A 55 7.53 -2.51 16.07
N SER A 56 6.86 -3.66 15.90
CA SER A 56 7.55 -4.92 15.57
C SER A 56 8.33 -4.81 14.25
N MET A 57 7.75 -4.19 13.21
CA MET A 57 8.43 -3.95 11.94
C MET A 57 9.66 -3.03 12.09
N ILE A 58 9.58 -1.98 12.92
CA ILE A 58 10.68 -1.05 13.18
C ILE A 58 11.85 -1.78 13.89
N GLU A 59 11.57 -2.58 14.90
CA GLU A 59 12.58 -3.39 15.60
C GLU A 59 13.27 -4.38 14.65
N LEU A 60 12.50 -5.09 13.82
CA LEU A 60 13.05 -6.03 12.84
C LEU A 60 13.88 -5.31 11.76
N ALA A 61 13.43 -4.15 11.27
CA ALA A 61 14.14 -3.38 10.26
C ALA A 61 15.47 -2.81 10.78
N THR A 62 15.54 -2.43 12.05
CA THR A 62 16.77 -1.96 12.69
C THR A 62 17.72 -3.10 13.04
N ALA A 63 17.19 -4.24 13.52
CA ALA A 63 17.98 -5.42 13.83
C ALA A 63 18.54 -6.13 12.58
N MET A 64 17.83 -6.08 11.45
CA MET A 64 18.18 -6.76 10.20
C MET A 64 18.21 -5.80 9.00
N PRO A 65 19.21 -4.90 8.88
CA PRO A 65 19.25 -3.84 7.87
C PRO A 65 19.74 -4.35 6.49
N ARG A 66 19.05 -5.36 5.95
CA ARG A 66 19.30 -5.94 4.63
C ARG A 66 18.14 -5.65 3.67
N ALA A 67 18.46 -5.54 2.38
CA ALA A 67 17.46 -5.45 1.33
C ALA A 67 16.73 -6.78 1.21
N GLY A 68 15.42 -6.77 1.44
CA GLY A 68 14.59 -7.99 1.43
C GLY A 68 13.21 -7.84 2.05
N GLY A 69 12.99 -6.79 2.86
CA GLY A 69 11.68 -6.43 3.38
C GLY A 69 11.02 -7.52 4.21
N ILE A 70 9.69 -7.59 4.16
CA ILE A 70 8.87 -8.52 4.96
C ILE A 70 9.26 -9.98 4.70
N TYR A 71 9.50 -10.35 3.44
CA TYR A 71 9.93 -11.70 3.07
C TYR A 71 11.18 -12.12 3.85
N TYR A 72 12.21 -11.27 3.86
CA TYR A 72 13.47 -11.57 4.56
C TYR A 72 13.29 -11.67 6.07
N PHE A 73 12.43 -10.84 6.67
CA PHE A 73 12.17 -10.91 8.11
C PHE A 73 11.47 -12.22 8.50
N ILE A 74 10.49 -12.67 7.71
CA ILE A 74 9.76 -13.91 7.96
C ILE A 74 10.65 -15.13 7.71
N ASP A 75 11.38 -15.14 6.58
CA ASP A 75 12.32 -16.20 6.23
C ASP A 75 13.35 -16.41 7.35
N ARG A 76 13.92 -15.32 7.87
CA ARG A 76 14.96 -15.39 8.91
C ARG A 76 14.43 -15.79 10.28
N SER A 77 13.18 -15.44 10.61
CA SER A 77 12.59 -15.68 11.93
C SER A 77 11.85 -17.01 12.05
N LEU A 78 11.12 -17.42 11.00
CA LEU A 78 10.23 -18.58 11.00
C LEU A 78 10.65 -19.69 10.01
N GLY A 79 11.71 -19.46 9.24
CA GLY A 79 12.26 -20.40 8.29
C GLY A 79 11.70 -20.25 6.86
N PRO A 80 12.28 -20.99 5.89
CA PRO A 80 12.08 -20.73 4.47
C PRO A 80 10.67 -21.03 3.95
N MET A 81 9.96 -21.97 4.57
CA MET A 81 8.58 -22.27 4.20
C MET A 81 7.65 -21.10 4.51
N MET A 82 7.74 -20.56 5.73
CA MET A 82 6.95 -19.38 6.12
C MET A 82 7.41 -18.13 5.36
N GLY A 83 8.71 -18.00 5.10
CA GLY A 83 9.25 -16.95 4.23
C GLY A 83 8.57 -16.96 2.86
N THR A 84 8.49 -18.11 2.21
CA THR A 84 7.84 -18.26 0.89
C THR A 84 6.37 -17.88 0.91
N ILE A 85 5.62 -18.31 1.94
CA ILE A 85 4.21 -17.94 2.12
C ILE A 85 4.07 -16.42 2.30
N GLY A 86 4.90 -15.80 3.14
CA GLY A 86 4.91 -14.36 3.37
C GLY A 86 5.28 -13.55 2.12
N GLY A 87 6.23 -14.06 1.32
CA GLY A 87 6.62 -13.49 0.04
C GLY A 87 5.49 -13.51 -0.97
N PHE A 88 4.84 -14.68 -1.14
CA PHE A 88 3.69 -14.82 -2.03
C PHE A 88 2.51 -13.95 -1.59
N GLY A 89 2.23 -13.90 -0.28
CA GLY A 89 1.22 -13.02 0.30
C GLY A 89 1.50 -11.54 0.04
N THR A 90 2.76 -11.11 0.17
CA THR A 90 3.17 -9.74 -0.16
C THR A 90 2.96 -9.44 -1.64
N TRP A 91 3.33 -10.38 -2.52
CA TRP A 91 3.13 -10.23 -3.96
C TRP A 91 1.64 -10.13 -4.33
N MET A 92 0.79 -10.99 -3.78
CA MET A 92 -0.67 -10.88 -3.98
C MET A 92 -1.23 -9.56 -3.46
N ALA A 93 -0.79 -9.11 -2.28
CA ALA A 93 -1.22 -7.83 -1.72
C ALA A 93 -0.83 -6.65 -2.62
N LEU A 94 0.35 -6.69 -3.25
CA LEU A 94 0.77 -5.69 -4.23
C LEU A 94 -0.11 -5.70 -5.48
N ILE A 95 -0.48 -6.87 -6.00
CA ILE A 95 -1.41 -6.98 -7.14
C ILE A 95 -2.76 -6.34 -6.79
N LEU A 96 -3.32 -6.68 -5.62
CA LEU A 96 -4.59 -6.12 -5.17
C LEU A 96 -4.50 -4.60 -4.97
N LYS A 97 -3.37 -4.10 -4.46
CA LYS A 97 -3.11 -2.65 -4.32
C LYS A 97 -3.10 -1.95 -5.68
N VAL A 98 -2.47 -2.55 -6.70
CA VAL A 98 -2.47 -2.01 -8.07
C VAL A 98 -3.87 -2.04 -8.68
N ALA A 99 -4.59 -3.16 -8.55
CA ALA A 99 -5.96 -3.26 -9.03
C ALA A 99 -6.88 -2.21 -8.39
N PHE A 100 -6.75 -2.00 -7.07
CA PHE A 100 -7.49 -0.98 -6.34
C PHE A 100 -7.16 0.44 -6.84
N ALA A 101 -5.87 0.73 -7.11
CA ALA A 101 -5.45 2.03 -7.65
C ALA A 101 -6.05 2.31 -9.03
N LEU A 102 -6.12 1.31 -9.91
CA LEU A 102 -6.73 1.43 -11.24
C LEU A 102 -8.23 1.71 -11.16
N ILE A 103 -8.95 1.00 -10.28
CA ILE A 103 -10.38 1.25 -10.04
C ILE A 103 -10.57 2.67 -9.48
N GLY A 104 -9.75 3.07 -8.52
CA GLY A 104 -9.83 4.40 -7.93
C GLY A 104 -9.61 5.50 -8.96
N MET A 105 -8.66 5.33 -9.88
CA MET A 105 -8.43 6.27 -10.98
C MET A 105 -9.64 6.35 -11.92
N GLY A 106 -10.25 5.21 -12.25
CA GLY A 106 -11.49 5.18 -13.05
C GLY A 106 -12.64 5.89 -12.36
N ALA A 107 -12.83 5.69 -11.05
CA ALA A 107 -13.86 6.38 -10.27
C ALA A 107 -13.67 7.90 -10.24
N TYR A 108 -12.42 8.39 -10.23
CA TYR A 108 -12.15 9.83 -10.34
C TYR A 108 -12.43 10.39 -11.73
N LEU A 109 -12.10 9.64 -12.78
CA LEU A 109 -12.30 10.08 -14.16
C LEU A 109 -13.75 10.04 -14.59
N GLU A 110 -14.55 9.12 -14.06
CA GLU A 110 -16.01 9.07 -14.28
C GLU A 110 -16.70 10.38 -13.89
N ILE A 111 -16.19 11.08 -12.87
CA ILE A 111 -16.70 12.40 -12.45
C ILE A 111 -16.58 13.44 -13.60
N PHE A 112 -15.55 13.32 -14.44
CA PHE A 112 -15.30 14.24 -15.56
C PHE A 112 -15.84 13.72 -16.89
N PHE A 113 -15.86 12.40 -17.09
CA PHE A 113 -16.32 11.73 -18.31
C PHE A 113 -17.31 10.60 -17.97
N PRO A 114 -18.59 10.93 -17.71
CA PRO A 114 -19.58 9.95 -17.23
C PRO A 114 -19.95 8.87 -18.25
N GLU A 115 -19.67 9.10 -19.53
CA GLU A 115 -19.99 8.17 -20.62
C GLU A 115 -19.01 6.99 -20.72
N LEU A 116 -17.86 7.07 -20.04
CA LEU A 116 -16.83 6.04 -20.12
C LEU A 116 -16.92 5.07 -18.93
N PRO A 117 -17.10 3.75 -19.17
CA PRO A 117 -17.13 2.76 -18.10
C PRO A 117 -15.78 2.70 -17.36
N ILE A 118 -15.84 2.66 -16.02
CA ILE A 118 -14.66 2.52 -15.14
C ILE A 118 -13.73 1.38 -15.58
N VAL A 119 -14.31 0.24 -15.98
CA VAL A 119 -13.54 -0.94 -16.40
C VAL A 119 -12.69 -0.66 -17.63
N THR A 120 -13.23 0.07 -18.60
CA THR A 120 -12.49 0.45 -19.83
C THR A 120 -11.34 1.38 -19.48
N ILE A 121 -11.58 2.37 -18.61
CA ILE A 121 -10.55 3.30 -18.14
C ILE A 121 -9.44 2.53 -17.41
N ALA A 122 -9.80 1.64 -16.49
CA ALA A 122 -8.84 0.82 -15.74
C ALA A 122 -7.98 -0.05 -16.66
N ILE A 123 -8.56 -0.67 -17.69
CA ILE A 123 -7.82 -1.48 -18.68
C ILE A 123 -6.87 -0.60 -19.51
N CYS A 124 -7.32 0.57 -19.97
CA CYS A 124 -6.47 1.50 -20.73
C CYS A 124 -5.26 1.95 -19.89
N PHE A 125 -5.47 2.32 -18.62
CA PHE A 125 -4.36 2.69 -17.74
C PHE A 125 -3.44 1.52 -17.42
N ALA A 126 -3.99 0.31 -17.22
CA ALA A 126 -3.19 -0.89 -17.02
C ALA A 126 -2.27 -1.17 -18.22
N LEU A 127 -2.76 -0.97 -19.46
CA LEU A 127 -1.97 -1.20 -20.67
C LEU A 127 -0.94 -0.09 -20.94
N ILE A 128 -1.25 1.16 -20.60
CA ILE A 128 -0.35 2.30 -20.86
C ILE A 128 0.74 2.41 -19.80
N ILE A 129 0.41 2.18 -18.52
CA ILE A 129 1.35 2.30 -17.40
C ILE A 129 2.03 0.96 -17.07
N GLY A 130 1.34 -0.16 -17.31
CA GLY A 130 1.85 -1.50 -17.05
C GLY A 130 2.71 -2.10 -18.16
N ALA A 131 2.83 -1.43 -19.31
CA ALA A 131 3.78 -1.76 -20.39
C ALA A 131 5.11 -0.99 -20.21
#